data_AF-A0A8J6LWL7-F1
#
_entry.id   AF-A0A8J6LWL7-F1
#
_cell.length_a   1.000
_cell.length_b   1.000
_cell.length_c   1.000
_cell.angle_alpha   90.00
_cell.angle_beta   90.00
_cell.angle_gamma   90.00
#
_symmetry.space_group_name_H-M   'P 1'
#
loop_
_entity.id
_entity.type
_entity.pdbx_description
1 polymer ?
#
loop_
_entity_poly.entity_id
_entity_poly.type
_entity_poly.pdbx_seq_one_letter_code
_entity_poly.pdbx_strand_id
1 'polypeptide(L)'
;MFDITVPETAIFARLYGLYLLAGGVGLLLGGGRYMRAMEQFRDNAALTYLGGAAAFAVGGATVALHNIWAGAPSIAISLIGWAALIEGAVMLAFPGPLMAAASALVRSRAAIFIFSAITILLGVWLLAAGFNAEV
;
A
#
# COMPACT_ATOMS: atom_id res chain seq x y z
N MET A 1 -11.83 21.00 7.12
CA MET A 1 -12.74 19.97 7.62
C MET A 1 -12.86 18.94 6.51
N PHE A 2 -12.25 17.75 6.67
CA PHE A 2 -12.41 16.68 5.69
C PHE A 2 -13.75 16.01 5.99
N ASP A 3 -14.64 15.98 5.01
CA ASP A 3 -15.99 15.45 5.17
C ASP A 3 -15.92 13.91 5.25
N ILE A 4 -15.65 13.39 6.44
CA ILE A 4 -15.64 11.94 6.74
C ILE A 4 -16.92 11.65 7.49
N THR A 5 -18.01 11.44 6.75
CA THR A 5 -19.33 11.10 7.30
C THR A 5 -19.56 9.59 7.42
N VAL A 6 -18.56 8.77 7.09
CA VAL A 6 -18.69 7.32 6.95
C VAL A 6 -17.71 6.63 7.91
N PRO A 7 -18.19 5.97 8.99
CA PRO A 7 -17.33 5.36 10.02
C PRO A 7 -16.28 4.39 9.47
N GLU A 8 -16.61 3.66 8.41
CA GLU A 8 -15.72 2.74 7.73
C GLU A 8 -14.49 3.47 7.14
N THR A 9 -14.67 4.68 6.60
CA THR A 9 -13.56 5.51 6.09
C THR A 9 -12.55 5.82 7.19
N ALA A 10 -13.00 6.13 8.40
CA ALA A 10 -12.10 6.42 9.51
C ALA A 10 -11.27 5.19 9.91
N ILE A 11 -11.89 4.00 9.91
CA ILE A 11 -11.21 2.73 10.22
C ILE A 11 -10.12 2.43 9.17
N PHE A 12 -10.48 2.47 7.88
CA PHE A 12 -9.52 2.21 6.80
C PHE A 12 -8.43 3.27 6.71
N ALA A 13 -8.75 4.54 6.99
CA ALA A 13 -7.76 5.62 7.03
C ALA A 13 -6.71 5.38 8.12
N ARG A 14 -7.12 4.95 9.32
CA ARG A 14 -6.19 4.59 10.41
C ARG A 14 -5.36 3.37 10.05
N LEU A 15 -5.98 2.32 9.51
CA LEU A 15 -5.30 1.08 9.12
C LEU A 15 -4.23 1.34 8.06
N TYR A 16 -4.62 1.96 6.94
CA TYR A 16 -3.68 2.25 5.85
C TYR A 16 -2.68 3.32 6.23
N GLY A 17 -3.09 4.32 7.01
CA GLY A 17 -2.21 5.35 7.53
C GLY A 17 -1.04 4.76 8.34
N LEU A 18 -1.34 3.84 9.28
CA LEU A 18 -0.32 3.13 10.06
C LEU A 18 0.56 2.24 9.17
N TYR A 19 -0.04 1.48 8.26
CA TYR A 19 0.70 0.58 7.37
C TYR A 19 1.67 1.35 6.46
N LEU A 20 1.21 2.41 5.80
CA LEU A 20 2.02 3.22 4.89
C LEU A 20 3.13 3.95 5.65
N LEU A 21 2.84 4.47 6.85
CA LEU A 21 3.85 5.12 7.67
C LEU A 21 4.95 4.13 8.08
N ALA A 22 4.57 2.96 8.62
CA ALA A 22 5.53 1.93 9.03
C ALA A 22 6.35 1.39 7.84
N GLY A 23 5.67 1.08 6.73
CA GLY A 23 6.30 0.58 5.51
C GLY A 23 7.24 1.59 4.86
N GLY A 24 6.81 2.84 4.73
CA GLY A 24 7.61 3.92 4.15
C GLY A 24 8.84 4.26 4.99
N VAL A 25 8.71 4.34 6.32
CA VAL A 25 9.87 4.52 7.22
C VAL A 25 10.81 3.32 7.14
N GLY A 26 10.25 2.10 7.15
CA GLY A 26 11.03 0.87 7.02
C GLY A 26 11.85 0.86 5.73
N LEU A 27 11.24 1.21 4.60
CA LEU A 27 11.89 1.28 3.29
C LEU A 27 12.98 2.36 3.26
N LEU A 28 12.70 3.55 3.79
CA LEU A 28 13.65 4.67 3.83
C LEU A 28 14.91 4.33 4.63
N LEU A 29 14.73 3.70 5.80
CA LEU A 29 15.83 3.36 6.71
C LEU A 29 16.49 2.01 6.39
N GLY A 30 15.86 1.20 5.54
CA GLY A 30 16.27 -0.18 5.30
C GLY A 30 17.55 -0.35 4.50
N GLY A 31 18.00 0.68 3.77
CA GLY A 31 19.21 0.61 2.94
C GLY A 31 19.23 -0.61 2.03
N GLY A 32 20.36 -1.33 1.98
CA GLY A 32 20.52 -2.53 1.15
C GLY A 32 19.66 -3.75 1.57
N ARG A 33 18.97 -3.70 2.73
CA ARG A 33 18.15 -4.81 3.22
C ARG A 33 16.95 -5.09 2.32
N TYR A 34 16.30 -4.06 1.79
CA TYR A 34 15.14 -4.22 0.90
C TYR A 34 15.50 -4.82 -0.46
N MET A 35 16.69 -4.50 -0.99
CA MET A 35 17.20 -5.14 -2.20
C MET A 35 17.29 -6.66 -2.01
N ARG A 36 17.95 -7.11 -0.93
CA ARG A 36 18.11 -8.54 -0.64
C ARG A 36 16.76 -9.23 -0.39
N ALA A 37 15.86 -8.56 0.34
CA ALA A 37 14.51 -9.07 0.55
C ALA A 37 13.74 -9.22 -0.76
N MET A 38 13.87 -8.27 -1.70
CA MET A 38 13.27 -8.37 -3.03
C MET A 38 13.85 -9.51 -3.87
N GLU A 39 15.16 -9.72 -3.84
CA GLU A 39 15.80 -10.84 -4.52
C GLU A 39 15.29 -12.18 -3.97
N GLN A 40 15.22 -12.33 -2.64
CA GLN A 40 14.68 -13.53 -1.99
C GLN A 40 13.19 -13.75 -2.29
N PHE A 41 12.40 -12.67 -2.32
CA PHE A 41 10.98 -12.73 -2.62
C PHE A 41 10.75 -13.20 -4.06
N ARG A 42 11.50 -12.66 -5.02
CA ARG A 42 11.45 -13.02 -6.44
C ARG A 42 11.90 -14.45 -6.70
N ASP A 43 12.96 -14.89 -6.04
CA ASP A 43 13.57 -16.20 -6.29
C ASP A 43 12.78 -17.34 -5.61
N ASN A 44 11.74 -17.03 -4.84
CA ASN A 44 10.86 -18.00 -4.19
C ASN A 44 9.40 -17.87 -4.68
N ALA A 45 8.99 -18.83 -5.50
CA ALA A 45 7.64 -18.87 -6.07
C ALA A 45 6.52 -18.92 -5.01
N ALA A 46 6.75 -19.60 -3.88
CA ALA A 46 5.77 -19.66 -2.80
C ALA A 46 5.61 -18.30 -2.10
N LEU A 47 6.71 -17.56 -1.89
CA LEU A 47 6.65 -16.20 -1.34
C LEU A 47 5.96 -15.23 -2.30
N THR A 48 6.27 -15.32 -3.59
CA THR A 48 5.62 -14.50 -4.63
C THR A 48 4.11 -14.77 -4.66
N TYR A 49 3.70 -16.05 -4.64
CA TYR A 49 2.30 -16.44 -4.56
C TYR A 49 1.62 -15.90 -3.29
N LEU A 50 2.24 -16.09 -2.12
CA LEU A 50 1.68 -15.63 -0.85
C LEU A 50 1.55 -14.10 -0.78
N GLY A 51 2.54 -13.36 -1.30
CA GLY A 51 2.44 -11.90 -1.38
C GLY A 51 1.32 -11.44 -2.31
N GLY A 52 1.18 -12.09 -3.47
CA GLY A 52 0.06 -11.82 -4.39
C GLY A 52 -1.31 -12.16 -3.79
N ALA A 53 -1.43 -13.30 -3.12
CA ALA A 53 -2.64 -13.72 -2.42
C ALA A 53 -3.00 -12.74 -1.29
N ALA A 54 -2.02 -12.29 -0.51
CA ALA A 54 -2.21 -11.30 0.54
C ALA A 54 -2.66 -9.95 -0.02
N ALA A 55 -2.00 -9.44 -1.07
CA ALA A 55 -2.39 -8.19 -1.73
C ALA A 55 -3.80 -8.28 -2.32
N PHE A 56 -4.14 -9.40 -2.97
CA PHE A 56 -5.47 -9.64 -3.51
C PHE A 56 -6.53 -9.68 -2.41
N ALA A 57 -6.28 -10.39 -1.31
CA ALA A 57 -7.20 -10.50 -0.19
C ALA A 57 -7.45 -9.13 0.48
N VAL A 58 -6.38 -8.37 0.74
CA VAL A 58 -6.48 -7.03 1.34
C VAL A 58 -7.20 -6.06 0.39
N GLY A 59 -6.83 -6.04 -0.89
CA GLY A 59 -7.46 -5.19 -1.89
C GLY A 59 -8.94 -5.55 -2.10
N GLY A 60 -9.24 -6.84 -2.22
CA GLY A 60 -10.60 -7.34 -2.38
C GLY A 60 -11.48 -7.06 -1.16
N ALA A 61 -10.96 -7.27 0.05
CA ALA A 61 -11.66 -6.91 1.29
C ALA A 61 -11.93 -5.41 1.35
N THR A 62 -10.97 -4.59 0.94
CA THR A 62 -11.12 -3.13 0.92
C THR A 62 -12.18 -2.71 -0.09
N VAL A 63 -12.12 -3.17 -1.35
CA VAL A 63 -13.14 -2.86 -2.35
C VAL A 63 -14.53 -3.37 -1.94
N ALA A 64 -14.62 -4.52 -1.27
CA ALA A 64 -15.89 -5.08 -0.82
C ALA A 64 -16.50 -4.32 0.37
N LEU A 65 -15.67 -3.84 1.29
CA LEU A 65 -16.10 -3.19 2.55
C LEU A 65 -16.06 -1.65 2.48
N HIS A 66 -15.30 -1.10 1.54
CA HIS A 66 -15.02 0.33 1.38
C HIS A 66 -14.71 0.69 -0.08
N ASN A 67 -15.75 1.00 -0.84
CA ASN A 67 -15.63 1.49 -2.23
C ASN A 67 -16.42 2.79 -2.39
N ILE A 68 -15.98 3.81 -1.66
CA ILE A 68 -16.66 5.10 -1.53
C ILE A 68 -15.85 6.17 -2.25
N TRP A 69 -16.47 6.79 -3.25
CA TRP A 69 -15.84 7.81 -4.10
C TRP A 69 -16.22 9.25 -3.72
N ALA A 70 -16.61 9.44 -2.47
CA ALA A 70 -17.02 10.73 -1.92
C ALA A 70 -16.05 11.21 -0.85
N GLY A 71 -15.45 12.39 -1.07
CA GLY A 71 -14.45 12.97 -0.19
C GLY A 71 -13.03 12.42 -0.42
N ALA A 72 -12.03 13.28 -0.25
CA ALA A 72 -10.65 12.94 -0.58
C ALA A 72 -10.11 11.69 0.15
N PRO A 73 -10.33 11.49 1.48
CA PRO A 73 -9.85 10.30 2.17
C PRO A 73 -10.48 9.01 1.64
N SER A 74 -11.80 9.01 1.38
CA SER A 74 -12.52 7.84 0.85
C SER A 74 -12.04 7.47 -0.55
N ILE A 75 -11.82 8.47 -1.42
CA ILE A 75 -11.28 8.26 -2.77
C ILE A 75 -9.87 7.65 -2.68
N ALA A 76 -9.01 8.17 -1.81
CA ALA A 76 -7.66 7.63 -1.63
C ALA A 76 -7.67 6.17 -1.15
N ILE A 77 -8.53 5.84 -0.18
CA ILE A 77 -8.70 4.46 0.31
C ILE A 77 -9.22 3.54 -0.81
N SER A 78 -10.21 3.99 -1.57
CA SER A 78 -10.75 3.23 -2.70
C SER A 78 -9.68 2.97 -3.76
N LEU A 79 -8.85 3.98 -4.06
CA LEU A 79 -7.71 3.84 -4.98
C LEU A 79 -6.67 2.85 -4.46
N ILE A 80 -6.35 2.88 -3.16
CA ILE A 80 -5.44 1.90 -2.53
C ILE A 80 -6.03 0.48 -2.63
N GLY A 81 -7.32 0.31 -2.33
CA GLY A 81 -8.01 -0.98 -2.42
C GLY A 81 -7.96 -1.57 -3.83
N TRP A 82 -8.31 -0.77 -4.84
CA TRP A 82 -8.24 -1.19 -6.24
C TRP A 82 -6.81 -1.46 -6.71
N ALA A 83 -5.84 -0.62 -6.33
CA ALA A 83 -4.44 -0.83 -6.67
C ALA A 83 -3.92 -2.16 -6.09
N ALA A 84 -4.18 -2.44 -4.81
CA ALA A 84 -3.79 -3.68 -4.15
C ALA A 84 -4.48 -4.91 -4.75
N LEU A 85 -5.76 -4.78 -5.13
CA LEU A 85 -6.51 -5.85 -5.77
C LEU A 85 -5.92 -6.21 -7.14
N ILE A 86 -5.62 -5.19 -7.96
CA ILE A 86 -4.99 -5.36 -9.28
C ILE A 86 -3.57 -5.91 -9.11
N GLU A 87 -2.79 -5.38 -8.17
CA GLU A 87 -1.44 -5.85 -7.85
C GLU A 87 -1.49 -7.35 -7.51
N GLY A 88 -2.36 -7.75 -6.58
CA GLY A 88 -2.52 -9.14 -6.18
C GLY A 88 -2.95 -10.04 -7.33
N ALA A 89 -3.91 -9.61 -8.16
CA ALA A 89 -4.35 -10.37 -9.32
C ALA A 89 -3.22 -10.59 -10.33
N VAL A 90 -2.43 -9.55 -10.62
CA VAL A 90 -1.27 -9.64 -11.52
C VAL A 90 -0.18 -10.53 -10.90
N MET A 91 0.10 -10.40 -9.60
CA MET A 91 1.08 -11.26 -8.92
C MET A 91 0.69 -12.74 -8.94
N LEU A 92 -0.60 -13.05 -8.82
CA LEU A 92 -1.10 -14.43 -8.87
C LEU A 92 -1.09 -15.01 -10.29
N ALA A 93 -1.40 -14.20 -11.30
CA ALA A 93 -1.50 -14.66 -12.69
C ALA A 93 -0.15 -14.65 -13.42
N PHE A 94 0.61 -13.57 -13.31
CA PHE A 94 1.90 -13.38 -14.00
C PHE A 94 2.76 -12.31 -13.26
N PRO A 95 3.53 -12.68 -12.22
CA PRO A 95 4.21 -11.71 -11.35
C PRO A 95 5.36 -10.93 -12.00
N GLY A 96 5.85 -11.37 -13.18
CA GLY A 96 7.03 -10.84 -13.85
C GLY A 96 7.09 -9.31 -13.98
N PRO A 97 6.05 -8.62 -14.49
CA PRO A 97 6.06 -7.17 -14.64
C PRO A 97 6.21 -6.41 -13.32
N LEU A 98 5.50 -6.85 -12.27
CA LEU A 98 5.57 -6.21 -10.95
C LEU A 98 6.92 -6.47 -10.27
N MET A 99 7.49 -7.67 -10.42
CA MET A 99 8.81 -7.99 -9.90
C MET A 99 9.92 -7.17 -10.58
N ALA A 100 9.79 -6.93 -11.89
CA ALA A 100 10.72 -6.08 -12.63
C ALA A 100 10.63 -4.62 -12.16
N ALA A 101 9.41 -4.09 -12.01
CA ALA A 101 9.18 -2.74 -11.49
C ALA A 101 9.71 -2.56 -10.06
N ALA A 102 9.41 -3.50 -9.16
CA ALA A 102 9.89 -3.48 -7.79
C ALA A 102 11.43 -3.56 -7.73
N SER A 103 12.06 -4.38 -8.57
CA SER A 103 13.52 -4.48 -8.68
C SER A 103 14.15 -3.18 -9.16
N ALA A 104 13.55 -2.50 -10.13
CA ALA A 104 14.01 -1.21 -10.62
C ALA A 104 13.90 -0.12 -9.54
N LEU A 105 12.79 -0.11 -8.79
CA LEU A 105 12.58 0.81 -7.67
C LEU A 105 13.68 0.66 -6.62
N VAL A 106 13.92 -0.57 -6.13
CA VAL A 106 14.89 -0.77 -5.03
C VAL A 106 16.34 -0.51 -5.45
N ARG A 107 16.67 -0.61 -6.74
CA ARG A 107 18.01 -0.31 -7.28
C ARG A 107 18.34 1.17 -7.30
N SER A 108 17.34 2.05 -7.35
CA SER A 108 17.53 3.50 -7.40
C SER A 108 17.33 4.12 -6.02
N ARG A 109 18.40 4.67 -5.43
CA ARG A 109 18.32 5.41 -4.15
C ARG A 109 17.35 6.58 -4.22
N ALA A 110 17.35 7.30 -5.34
CA ALA A 110 16.43 8.42 -5.55
C ALA A 110 14.98 7.92 -5.63
N ALA A 111 14.72 6.81 -6.33
CA ALA A 111 13.38 6.26 -6.44
C ALA A 111 12.87 5.71 -5.09
N ILE A 112 13.72 4.99 -4.33
CA ILE A 112 13.40 4.61 -2.94
C ILE A 112 13.05 5.83 -2.11
N PHE A 113 13.86 6.88 -2.15
CA PHE A 113 13.64 8.09 -1.36
C PHE A 113 12.30 8.74 -1.70
N ILE A 114 12.04 8.98 -2.99
CA ILE A 114 10.79 9.58 -3.48
C ILE A 114 9.58 8.73 -3.10
N PHE A 115 9.64 7.42 -3.37
CA PHE A 115 8.55 6.51 -3.07
C PHE A 115 8.28 6.44 -1.56
N SER A 116 9.33 6.36 -0.74
CA SER A 116 9.21 6.35 0.72
C SER A 116 8.61 7.66 1.22
N ALA A 117 9.05 8.81 0.70
CA ALA A 117 8.53 10.12 1.08
C ALA A 117 7.04 10.24 0.74
N ILE A 118 6.63 9.86 -0.47
CA ILE A 118 5.21 9.86 -0.88
C ILE A 118 4.39 8.94 0.04
N THR A 119 4.89 7.73 0.30
CA THR A 119 4.22 6.73 1.14
C THR A 119 4.04 7.24 2.58
N ILE A 120 5.08 7.84 3.16
CA ILE A 120 5.04 8.44 4.51
C ILE A 120 4.06 9.61 4.55
N LEU A 121 4.11 10.54 3.59
CA LEU A 121 3.22 11.70 3.55
C LEU A 121 1.76 11.29 3.41
N LEU A 122 1.48 10.31 2.53
CA LEU A 122 0.15 9.75 2.37
C LEU A 122 -0.33 9.06 3.66
N GLY A 123 0.55 8.31 4.33
CA GLY A 123 0.25 7.64 5.60
C GLY A 123 -0.07 8.63 6.72
N VAL A 124 0.72 9.70 6.87
CA VAL A 124 0.47 10.78 7.85
C VAL A 124 -0.85 11.48 7.55
N TRP A 125 -1.12 11.80 6.29
CA TRP A 125 -2.38 12.45 5.90
C TRP A 125 -3.60 11.57 6.19
N LEU A 126 -3.53 10.26 5.90
CA LEU A 126 -4.60 9.32 6.22
C LEU A 126 -4.79 9.14 7.73
N LEU A 127 -3.71 9.10 8.52
CA LEU A 127 -3.83 9.06 9.98
C LEU A 127 -4.51 10.31 10.52
N ALA A 128 -4.09 11.49 10.06
CA ALA A 128 -4.71 12.74 10.45
C ALA A 128 -6.19 12.77 10.07
N ALA A 129 -6.53 12.33 8.85
CA ALA A 129 -7.92 12.21 8.41
C ALA A 129 -8.73 11.25 9.30
N GLY A 130 -8.19 10.06 9.59
CA GLY A 130 -8.87 9.04 10.37
C GLY A 130 -9.06 9.39 11.85
N PHE A 131 -8.12 10.09 12.50
CA PHE A 131 -8.26 10.50 13.90
C PHE A 131 -9.09 11.77 14.09
N ASN A 132 -9.18 12.63 13.08
CA ASN A 132 -10.03 13.82 13.10
C ASN A 132 -11.48 13.55 12.68
N ALA A 133 -11.81 12.33 12.24
CA ALA A 133 -13.19 11.93 12.05
C ALA A 133 -13.86 11.79 13.43
N GLU A 134 -14.84 12.65 13.71
CA GLU A 134 -15.76 12.46 14.83
C GLU A 134 -16.52 11.15 14.58
N VAL A 135 -16.32 10.16 15.46
CA VAL A 135 -17.03 8.86 15.44
C VAL A 135 -18.10 8.89 16.51
#